data_AF-A0A0C9TBK1-F1
#
_entry.id   AF-A0A0C9TBK1-F1
#
_cell.length_a   1.000
_cell.length_b   1.000
_cell.length_c   1.000
_cell.angle_alpha   90.00
_cell.angle_beta   90.00
_cell.angle_gamma   90.00
#
_symmetry.space_group_name_H-M   'P 1'
#
loop_
_entity.id
_entity.type
_entity.pdbx_description
1 polymer ?
#
loop_
_entity_poly.entity_id
_entity_poly.type
_entity_poly.pdbx_seq_one_letter_code
_entity_poly.pdbx_strand_id
1 'polypeptide(L)'
;MSVSLVSNAYLDENSAKIRSKPVPWEGYQRAELVTSEELALIKKIDRQPRAKTESILVSDGQTYALLYLRLLKKLQRVDTMQCLLVLIADALLDHDERIPLFTRAAQSDPDLPYLPLLRTLEAQDEFVQLKSAQILTILLSSESTPLQHQHLQPFLKVLASLVQGQYPNKRDIAVQCLEALLA
;
A
#
# COMPACT_ATOMS: atom_id res chain seq x y z
N MET A 1 -20.52 1.05 -5.76
CA MET A 1 -20.41 0.63 -4.34
C MET A 1 -19.11 1.21 -3.83
N SER A 2 -19.10 1.85 -2.67
CA SER A 2 -17.86 2.40 -2.10
C SER A 2 -16.94 1.24 -1.71
N VAL A 3 -15.71 1.25 -2.22
CA VAL A 3 -14.72 0.22 -1.92
C VAL A 3 -14.04 0.61 -0.61
N SER A 4 -14.67 0.30 0.52
CA SER A 4 -14.06 0.56 1.82
C SER A 4 -12.87 -0.36 2.06
N LEU A 5 -11.75 0.19 2.53
CA LEU A 5 -10.62 -0.60 3.04
C LEU A 5 -11.16 -1.65 4.01
N VAL A 6 -10.78 -2.91 3.80
CA VAL A 6 -11.12 -4.03 4.69
C VAL A 6 -10.71 -3.67 6.12
N SER A 7 -11.67 -3.33 6.99
CA SER A 7 -11.39 -2.91 8.36
C SER A 7 -11.01 -4.13 9.19
N ASN A 8 -9.77 -4.17 9.71
CA ASN A 8 -9.27 -5.31 10.46
C ASN A 8 -8.39 -4.86 11.64
N ALA A 9 -8.86 -5.12 12.86
CA ALA A 9 -8.20 -4.68 14.09
C ALA A 9 -6.73 -5.12 14.17
N TYR A 10 -6.40 -6.31 13.66
CA TYR A 10 -5.02 -6.80 13.65
C TYR A 10 -4.11 -5.93 12.76
N LEU A 11 -4.57 -5.54 11.58
CA LEU A 11 -3.82 -4.64 10.71
C LEU A 11 -3.77 -3.23 11.27
N ASP A 12 -4.82 -2.76 11.93
CA ASP A 12 -4.89 -1.42 12.50
C ASP A 12 -3.92 -1.25 13.66
N GLU A 13 -3.88 -2.21 14.59
CA GLU A 13 -2.92 -2.24 15.70
C GLU A 13 -1.47 -2.27 15.19
N ASN A 14 -1.18 -3.10 14.19
CA ASN A 14 0.17 -3.18 13.63
C ASN A 14 0.53 -1.90 12.84
N SER A 15 -0.42 -1.31 12.12
CA SER A 15 -0.22 -0.02 11.45
C SER A 15 0.11 1.07 12.48
N ALA A 16 -0.58 1.10 13.63
CA ALA A 16 -0.28 2.04 14.71
C ALA A 16 1.13 1.83 15.29
N LYS A 17 1.57 0.57 15.49
CA LYS A 17 2.93 0.23 15.92
C LYS A 17 4.00 0.64 14.90
N ILE A 18 3.69 0.60 13.61
CA ILE A 18 4.61 1.01 12.55
C ILE A 18 4.72 2.54 12.52
N ARG A 19 3.61 3.27 12.63
CA ARG A 19 3.62 4.75 12.66
C ARG A 19 4.44 5.33 13.82
N SER A 20 4.55 4.61 14.94
CA SER A 20 5.35 5.06 16.09
C SER A 20 6.87 4.89 15.90
N LYS A 21 7.30 4.06 14.92
CA LYS A 21 8.72 3.80 14.63
C LYS A 21 9.18 4.68 13.47
N PRO A 22 10.18 5.57 13.68
CA PRO A 22 10.72 6.36 12.56
C PRO A 22 11.52 5.48 11.60
N VAL A 23 11.34 5.72 10.31
CA VAL A 23 12.25 5.22 9.27
C VAL A 23 13.38 6.24 9.11
N PRO A 24 14.66 5.82 9.10
CA PRO A 24 15.81 6.74 9.00
C PRO A 24 16.03 7.20 7.55
N TRP A 25 15.12 8.02 7.02
CA TRP A 25 15.11 8.47 5.62
C TRP A 25 16.39 9.20 5.18
N GLU A 26 17.02 9.97 6.07
CA GLU A 26 18.32 10.60 5.83
C GLU A 26 19.43 9.57 5.59
N GLY A 27 19.34 8.39 6.21
CA GLY A 27 20.24 7.28 5.95
C GLY A 27 20.11 6.75 4.53
N TYR A 28 18.86 6.58 4.07
CA TYR A 28 18.57 6.16 2.70
C TYR A 28 18.98 7.21 1.67
N GLN A 29 18.87 8.51 2.00
CA GLN A 29 19.34 9.58 1.12
C GLN A 29 20.87 9.66 1.03
N ARG A 30 21.60 9.50 2.15
CA ARG A 30 23.07 9.40 2.15
C ARG A 30 23.58 8.16 1.40
N ALA A 31 22.79 7.10 1.34
CA ALA A 31 23.08 5.90 0.57
C ALA A 31 22.60 5.97 -0.90
N GLU A 32 22.15 7.15 -1.36
CA GLU A 32 21.65 7.38 -2.74
C GLU A 32 20.44 6.53 -3.14
N LEU A 33 19.73 5.94 -2.17
CA LEU A 33 18.51 5.16 -2.40
C LEU A 33 17.26 6.04 -2.46
N VAL A 34 17.32 7.24 -1.86
CA VAL A 34 16.26 8.26 -1.85
C VAL A 34 16.86 9.58 -2.30
N THR A 35 16.23 10.27 -3.24
CA THR A 35 16.72 11.56 -3.74
C THR A 35 16.44 12.68 -2.73
N SER A 36 17.13 13.81 -2.87
CA SER A 36 16.87 15.00 -2.04
C SER A 36 15.44 15.52 -2.21
N GLU A 37 14.86 15.41 -3.41
CA GLU A 37 13.47 15.80 -3.69
C GLU A 37 12.47 14.88 -3.02
N GLU A 38 12.66 13.55 -3.11
CA GLU A 38 11.82 12.56 -2.44
C GLU A 38 11.90 12.71 -0.92
N LEU A 39 13.10 12.93 -0.37
CA LEU A 39 13.28 13.19 1.06
C LEU A 39 12.55 14.46 1.50
N ALA A 40 12.60 15.52 0.70
CA ALA A 40 11.87 16.76 0.99
C ALA A 40 10.35 16.55 1.01
N LEU A 41 9.81 15.73 0.11
CA LEU A 41 8.39 15.34 0.13
C LEU A 41 8.04 14.50 1.35
N ILE A 42 8.85 13.48 1.69
CA ILE A 42 8.65 12.66 2.89
C ILE A 42 8.60 13.56 4.14
N LYS A 43 9.52 14.52 4.27
CA LYS A 43 9.58 15.44 5.42
C LYS A 43 8.34 16.32 5.58
N LYS A 44 7.58 16.57 4.52
CA LYS A 44 6.33 17.36 4.60
C LYS A 44 5.19 16.62 5.28
N ILE A 45 5.20 15.28 5.26
CA ILE A 45 4.16 14.43 5.85
C ILE A 45 4.66 13.65 7.07
N ASP A 46 5.98 13.43 7.18
CA ASP A 46 6.56 12.63 8.25
C ASP A 46 6.27 13.28 9.60
N ARG A 47 5.70 12.45 10.51
CA ARG A 47 5.29 12.83 11.86
C ARG A 47 4.39 14.08 11.94
N GLN A 48 3.70 14.41 10.85
CA GLN A 48 2.70 15.46 10.87
C GLN A 48 1.36 14.94 11.42
N PRO A 49 0.54 15.81 12.02
CA PRO A 49 -0.84 15.46 12.38
C PRO A 49 -1.62 15.02 11.14
N ARG A 50 -2.54 14.04 11.31
CA ARG A 50 -3.37 13.51 10.21
C ARG A 50 -4.01 14.61 9.37
N ALA A 51 -4.61 15.62 10.00
CA ALA A 51 -5.25 16.73 9.29
C ALA A 51 -4.31 17.50 8.33
N LYS A 52 -3.02 17.64 8.69
CA LYS A 52 -2.03 18.29 7.82
C LYS A 52 -1.64 17.38 6.66
N THR A 53 -1.44 16.09 6.92
CA THR A 53 -1.21 15.10 5.85
C THR A 53 -2.38 15.05 4.88
N GLU A 54 -3.62 15.04 5.36
CA GLU A 54 -4.81 15.10 4.52
C GLU A 54 -4.84 16.35 3.64
N SER A 55 -4.58 17.53 4.21
CA SER A 55 -4.53 18.77 3.43
C SER A 55 -3.50 18.72 2.30
N ILE A 56 -2.36 18.07 2.53
CA ILE A 56 -1.32 17.88 1.52
C ILE A 56 -1.77 16.89 0.45
N LEU A 57 -2.44 15.79 0.82
CA LEU A 57 -2.94 14.81 -0.13
C LEU A 57 -4.08 15.36 -0.99
N VAL A 58 -4.86 16.32 -0.49
CA VAL A 58 -5.86 17.04 -1.28
C VAL A 58 -5.20 17.91 -2.37
N SER A 59 -4.10 18.60 -2.07
CA SER A 59 -3.44 19.46 -3.06
C SER A 59 -2.48 18.70 -3.99
N ASP A 60 -1.74 17.75 -3.45
CA ASP A 60 -0.57 17.12 -4.08
C ASP A 60 -0.74 15.59 -4.22
N GLY A 61 -1.96 15.07 -4.15
CA GLY A 61 -2.23 13.63 -4.07
C GLY A 61 -1.56 12.78 -5.14
N GLN A 62 -1.54 13.24 -6.40
CA GLN A 62 -0.86 12.53 -7.50
C GLN A 62 0.65 12.41 -7.26
N THR A 63 1.27 13.45 -6.72
CA THR A 63 2.70 13.47 -6.40
C THR A 63 3.02 12.45 -5.32
N TYR A 64 2.20 12.36 -4.28
CA TYR A 64 2.42 11.41 -3.18
C TYR A 64 2.09 9.96 -3.59
N ALA A 65 1.06 9.72 -4.40
CA ALA A 65 0.79 8.40 -4.94
C ALA A 65 1.99 7.85 -5.72
N LEU A 66 2.56 8.67 -6.62
CA LEU A 66 3.78 8.32 -7.37
C LEU A 66 4.99 8.14 -6.45
N LEU A 67 5.19 9.03 -5.48
CA LEU A 67 6.27 8.93 -4.50
C LEU A 67 6.22 7.59 -3.77
N TYR A 68 5.09 7.25 -3.17
CA TYR A 68 4.96 6.03 -2.37
C TYR A 68 5.21 4.78 -3.19
N LEU A 69 4.62 4.70 -4.40
CA LEU A 69 4.77 3.55 -5.28
C LEU A 69 6.20 3.40 -5.82
N ARG A 70 6.87 4.50 -6.18
CA ARG A 70 8.27 4.47 -6.64
C ARG A 70 9.24 4.10 -5.53
N LEU A 71 9.05 4.64 -4.32
CA LEU A 71 9.81 4.24 -3.15
C LEU A 71 9.57 2.76 -2.84
N LEU A 72 8.33 2.27 -2.93
CA LEU A 72 7.99 0.86 -2.71
C LEU A 72 8.63 -0.05 -3.78
N LYS A 73 8.73 0.41 -5.03
CA LYS A 73 9.39 -0.29 -6.14
C LYS A 73 10.89 -0.44 -5.91
N LYS A 74 11.58 0.58 -5.40
CA LYS A 74 13.06 0.55 -5.25
C LYS A 74 13.56 0.09 -3.88
N LEU A 75 12.82 0.33 -2.80
CA LEU A 75 13.25 -0.01 -1.43
C LEU A 75 12.72 -1.39 -1.04
N GLN A 76 13.62 -2.29 -0.64
CA GLN A 76 13.29 -3.68 -0.27
C GLN A 76 13.43 -3.96 1.24
N ARG A 77 13.81 -2.94 2.02
CA ARG A 77 13.92 -3.11 3.47
C ARG A 77 12.53 -3.21 4.10
N VAL A 78 12.37 -4.12 5.06
CA VAL A 78 11.06 -4.39 5.69
C VAL A 78 10.49 -3.14 6.36
N ASP A 79 11.31 -2.37 7.08
CA ASP A 79 10.89 -1.13 7.73
C ASP A 79 10.36 -0.10 6.73
N THR A 80 11.00 0.04 5.56
CA THR A 80 10.53 0.95 4.51
C THR A 80 9.25 0.45 3.85
N MET A 81 9.16 -0.85 3.57
CA MET A 81 7.95 -1.44 2.98
C MET A 81 6.74 -1.28 3.92
N GLN A 82 6.91 -1.59 5.20
CA GLN A 82 5.89 -1.40 6.23
C GLN A 82 5.39 0.05 6.28
N CYS A 83 6.32 1.01 6.34
CA CYS A 83 5.97 2.44 6.37
C CYS A 83 5.21 2.87 5.12
N LEU A 84 5.72 2.51 3.93
CA LEU A 84 5.10 2.90 2.66
C LEU A 84 3.70 2.30 2.48
N LEU A 85 3.51 1.03 2.85
CA LEU A 85 2.18 0.40 2.79
C LEU A 85 1.20 1.06 3.77
N VAL A 86 1.65 1.49 4.95
CA VAL A 86 0.82 2.29 5.86
C VAL A 86 0.45 3.63 5.23
N LEU A 87 1.41 4.35 4.63
CA LEU A 87 1.15 5.64 3.98
C LEU A 87 0.18 5.51 2.79
N ILE A 88 0.30 4.44 1.99
CA ILE A 88 -0.62 4.15 0.88
C ILE A 88 -2.03 3.87 1.42
N ALA A 89 -2.15 3.00 2.42
CA ALA A 89 -3.46 2.69 2.99
C ALA A 89 -4.11 3.91 3.67
N ASP A 90 -3.33 4.73 4.36
CA ASP A 90 -3.82 5.97 4.99
C ASP A 90 -4.31 6.96 3.93
N ALA A 91 -3.61 7.06 2.80
CA ALA A 91 -4.04 7.92 1.69
C ALA A 91 -5.36 7.45 1.05
N LEU A 92 -5.63 6.14 1.05
CA LEU A 92 -6.83 5.54 0.45
C LEU A 92 -8.01 5.44 1.42
N LEU A 93 -7.76 5.39 2.73
CA LEU A 93 -8.78 5.18 3.76
C LEU A 93 -9.85 6.30 3.70
N ASP A 94 -11.10 5.91 3.49
CA ASP A 94 -12.26 6.81 3.36
C ASP A 94 -12.17 7.83 2.19
N HIS A 95 -11.31 7.56 1.21
CA HIS A 95 -11.01 8.47 0.09
C HIS A 95 -11.01 7.76 -1.28
N ASP A 96 -12.16 7.24 -1.69
CA ASP A 96 -12.36 6.56 -2.98
C ASP A 96 -11.92 7.44 -4.17
N GLU A 97 -12.06 8.77 -4.06
CA GLU A 97 -11.64 9.72 -5.10
C GLU A 97 -10.12 9.73 -5.35
N ARG A 98 -9.33 9.18 -4.43
CA ARG A 98 -7.86 9.09 -4.55
C ARG A 98 -7.40 7.79 -5.19
N ILE A 99 -8.25 6.76 -5.28
CA ILE A 99 -7.90 5.49 -5.93
C ILE A 99 -7.37 5.69 -7.36
N PRO A 100 -7.99 6.54 -8.22
CA PRO A 100 -7.48 6.83 -9.55
C PRO A 100 -6.06 7.43 -9.58
N LEU A 101 -5.62 8.09 -8.51
CA LEU A 101 -4.26 8.67 -8.43
C LEU A 101 -3.19 7.57 -8.39
N PHE A 102 -3.52 6.43 -7.79
CA PHE A 102 -2.64 5.26 -7.72
C PHE A 102 -2.73 4.42 -9.00
N THR A 103 -3.92 4.15 -9.53
CA THR A 103 -4.06 3.34 -10.76
C THR A 103 -3.51 4.04 -11.99
N ARG A 104 -3.64 5.38 -12.09
CA ARG A 104 -3.03 6.18 -13.17
C ARG A 104 -1.51 6.27 -13.10
N ALA A 105 -0.86 5.79 -12.02
CA ALA A 105 0.59 5.74 -11.95
C ALA A 105 1.21 4.94 -13.12
N ALA A 106 0.46 3.98 -13.68
CA ALA A 106 0.80 3.23 -14.90
C ALA A 106 1.17 4.12 -16.10
N GLN A 107 0.60 5.34 -16.18
CA GLN A 107 0.88 6.31 -17.24
C GLN A 107 2.31 6.87 -17.16
N SER A 108 2.89 6.91 -15.96
CA SER A 108 4.25 7.39 -15.72
C SER A 108 5.28 6.25 -15.71
N ASP A 109 4.88 5.06 -15.26
CA ASP A 109 5.71 3.88 -15.16
C ASP A 109 4.79 2.65 -15.28
N PRO A 110 4.92 1.82 -16.35
CA PRO A 110 3.99 0.73 -16.62
C PRO A 110 3.98 -0.36 -15.55
N ASP A 111 5.00 -0.41 -14.69
CA ASP A 111 5.04 -1.34 -13.57
C ASP A 111 4.14 -0.91 -12.40
N LEU A 112 3.75 0.37 -12.34
CA LEU A 112 2.94 0.91 -11.24
C LEU A 112 1.43 0.81 -11.52
N PRO A 113 0.58 0.63 -10.49
CA PRO A 113 0.92 0.39 -9.09
C PRO A 113 1.21 -1.10 -8.78
N TYR A 114 0.91 -2.01 -9.71
CA TYR A 114 0.72 -3.43 -9.42
C TYR A 114 2.01 -4.20 -9.15
N LEU A 115 3.07 -4.03 -9.96
CA LEU A 115 4.31 -4.81 -9.79
C LEU A 115 4.93 -4.67 -8.38
N PRO A 116 5.14 -3.45 -7.82
CA PRO A 116 5.73 -3.34 -6.49
C PRO A 116 4.84 -3.91 -5.39
N LEU A 117 3.52 -3.78 -5.51
CA LEU A 117 2.56 -4.33 -4.54
C LEU A 117 2.45 -5.86 -4.61
N LEU A 118 2.52 -6.43 -5.82
CA LEU A 118 2.55 -7.88 -6.02
C LEU A 118 3.84 -8.47 -5.44
N ARG A 119 4.98 -7.79 -5.63
CA ARG A 119 6.24 -8.22 -5.02
C ARG A 119 6.17 -8.22 -3.48
N THR A 120 5.49 -7.26 -2.87
CA THR A 120 5.35 -7.21 -1.41
C THR A 120 4.40 -8.29 -0.86
N LEU A 121 3.51 -8.88 -1.67
CA LEU A 121 2.76 -10.08 -1.26
C LEU A 121 3.66 -11.29 -1.01
N GLU A 122 4.82 -11.36 -1.66
CA GLU A 122 5.78 -12.46 -1.51
C GLU A 122 6.77 -12.22 -0.35
N ALA A 123 6.61 -11.11 0.39
CA ALA A 123 7.47 -10.81 1.52
C ALA A 123 7.30 -11.84 2.66
N GLN A 124 8.42 -12.19 3.31
CA GLN A 124 8.40 -13.03 4.51
C GLN A 124 7.76 -12.32 5.71
N ASP A 125 7.81 -10.98 5.72
CA ASP A 125 7.17 -10.18 6.77
C ASP A 125 5.64 -10.24 6.61
N GLU A 126 4.99 -10.74 7.65
CA GLU A 126 3.56 -10.98 7.67
C GLU A 126 2.75 -9.69 7.46
N PHE A 127 3.13 -8.60 8.11
CA PHE A 127 2.41 -7.34 7.97
C PHE A 127 2.51 -6.82 6.54
N VAL A 128 3.71 -6.83 5.95
CA VAL A 128 3.93 -6.41 4.56
C VAL A 128 3.04 -7.22 3.61
N GLN A 129 3.00 -8.55 3.76
CA GLN A 129 2.15 -9.41 2.93
C GLN A 129 0.66 -9.07 3.08
N LEU A 130 0.15 -9.00 4.32
CA LEU A 130 -1.29 -8.79 4.57
C LEU A 130 -1.73 -7.36 4.20
N LYS A 131 -0.91 -6.35 4.50
CA LYS A 131 -1.21 -4.96 4.16
C LYS A 131 -1.19 -4.74 2.64
N SER A 132 -0.30 -5.42 1.93
CA SER A 132 -0.28 -5.42 0.46
C SER A 132 -1.55 -6.04 -0.12
N ALA A 133 -2.01 -7.16 0.45
CA ALA A 133 -3.27 -7.79 0.05
C ALA A 133 -4.47 -6.85 0.25
N GLN A 134 -4.51 -6.14 1.38
CA GLN A 134 -5.53 -5.13 1.68
C GLN A 134 -5.56 -4.01 0.62
N ILE A 135 -4.40 -3.45 0.26
CA ILE A 135 -4.29 -2.38 -0.74
C ILE A 135 -4.65 -2.89 -2.14
N LEU A 136 -4.12 -4.05 -2.55
CA LEU A 136 -4.41 -4.64 -3.85
C LEU A 136 -5.90 -4.94 -4.02
N THR A 137 -6.59 -5.37 -2.96
CA THR A 137 -8.03 -5.56 -2.98
C THR A 137 -8.76 -4.28 -3.39
N ILE A 138 -8.41 -3.13 -2.78
CA ILE A 138 -9.02 -1.84 -3.14
C ILE A 138 -8.77 -1.51 -4.61
N LEU A 139 -7.50 -1.56 -5.03
CA LEU A 139 -7.13 -1.14 -6.38
C LEU A 139 -7.81 -2.01 -7.44
N LEU A 140 -7.79 -3.33 -7.25
CA LEU A 140 -8.39 -4.27 -8.18
C LEU A 140 -9.92 -4.19 -8.19
N SER A 141 -10.58 -4.08 -7.04
CA SER A 141 -12.06 -3.94 -6.99
C SER A 141 -12.56 -2.61 -7.57
N SER A 142 -11.69 -1.61 -7.71
CA SER A 142 -12.03 -0.31 -8.31
C SER A 142 -11.75 -0.22 -9.81
N GLU A 143 -11.15 -1.25 -10.41
CA GLU A 143 -10.88 -1.27 -11.85
C GLU A 143 -12.19 -1.35 -12.63
N SER A 144 -12.39 -0.40 -13.56
CA SER A 144 -13.55 -0.42 -14.47
C SER A 144 -13.33 -1.30 -15.70
N THR A 145 -12.11 -1.85 -15.86
CA THR A 145 -11.73 -2.73 -16.96
C THR A 145 -11.52 -4.16 -16.46
N PRO A 146 -11.66 -5.18 -17.32
CA PRO A 146 -11.39 -6.55 -16.93
C PRO A 146 -10.00 -6.70 -16.30
N LEU A 147 -9.95 -7.29 -15.10
CA LEU A 147 -8.70 -7.49 -14.39
C LEU A 147 -7.71 -8.29 -15.22
N GLN A 148 -6.51 -7.74 -15.38
CA GLN A 148 -5.46 -8.41 -16.15
C GLN A 148 -5.02 -9.67 -15.41
N HIS A 149 -4.94 -10.78 -16.15
CA HIS A 149 -4.59 -12.09 -15.60
C HIS A 149 -3.25 -12.08 -14.82
N GLN A 150 -2.27 -11.31 -15.31
CA GLN A 150 -0.96 -11.16 -14.69
C GLN A 150 -0.99 -10.54 -13.29
N HIS A 151 -2.01 -9.74 -12.96
CA HIS A 151 -2.17 -9.18 -11.61
C HIS A 151 -3.04 -10.07 -10.73
N LEU A 152 -4.13 -10.59 -11.32
CA LEU A 152 -5.14 -11.34 -10.58
C LEU A 152 -4.63 -12.73 -10.15
N GLN A 153 -3.97 -13.47 -11.03
CA GLN A 153 -3.51 -14.82 -10.75
C GLN A 153 -2.53 -14.90 -9.55
N PRO A 154 -1.44 -14.11 -9.48
CA PRO A 154 -0.54 -14.16 -8.33
C PRO A 154 -1.24 -13.73 -7.03
N PHE A 155 -2.13 -12.74 -7.10
CA PHE A 155 -2.89 -12.28 -5.95
C PHE A 155 -3.82 -13.38 -5.40
N LEU A 156 -4.63 -14.00 -6.25
CA LEU A 156 -5.53 -15.10 -5.85
C LEU A 156 -4.76 -16.30 -5.30
N LYS A 157 -3.58 -16.61 -5.85
CA LYS A 157 -2.72 -17.69 -5.35
C LYS A 157 -2.30 -17.43 -3.90
N VAL A 158 -1.89 -16.19 -3.58
CA VAL A 158 -1.53 -15.80 -2.22
C VAL A 158 -2.76 -15.87 -1.31
N LEU A 159 -3.89 -15.28 -1.69
CA LEU A 159 -5.12 -15.34 -0.88
C LEU A 159 -5.54 -16.79 -0.59
N ALA A 160 -5.52 -17.68 -1.58
CA ALA A 160 -5.82 -19.10 -1.40
C ALA A 160 -4.89 -19.75 -0.37
N SER A 161 -3.58 -19.47 -0.44
CA SER A 161 -2.61 -19.97 0.54
C SER A 161 -2.87 -19.45 1.97
N LEU A 162 -3.30 -18.19 2.11
CA LEU A 162 -3.58 -17.58 3.41
C LEU A 162 -4.84 -18.17 4.05
N VAL A 163 -5.88 -18.43 3.25
CA VAL A 163 -7.10 -19.11 3.68
C VAL A 163 -6.81 -20.54 4.17
N GLN A 164 -5.90 -21.25 3.50
CA GLN A 164 -5.51 -22.61 3.88
C GLN A 164 -4.51 -22.67 5.06
N GLY A 165 -3.73 -21.60 5.29
CA GLY A 165 -2.73 -21.50 6.35
C GLY A 165 -3.33 -21.59 7.75
N GLN A 166 -2.54 -21.74 8.82
CA GLN A 166 -3.08 -22.04 10.17
C GLN A 166 -3.42 -20.82 11.04
N TYR A 167 -3.05 -19.61 10.60
CA TYR A 167 -3.15 -18.39 11.41
C TYR A 167 -4.51 -17.71 11.23
N PRO A 168 -5.33 -17.54 12.30
CA PRO A 168 -6.67 -16.97 12.19
C PRO A 168 -6.72 -15.59 11.53
N ASN A 169 -5.84 -14.67 11.93
CA ASN A 169 -5.82 -13.31 11.38
C ASN A 169 -5.50 -13.30 9.87
N LYS A 170 -4.59 -14.18 9.42
CA LYS A 170 -4.27 -14.31 7.98
C LYS A 170 -5.47 -14.81 7.18
N ARG A 171 -6.15 -15.83 7.70
CA ARG A 171 -7.35 -16.40 7.08
C ARG A 171 -8.45 -15.35 6.97
N ASP A 172 -8.73 -14.67 8.08
CA ASP A 172 -9.77 -13.65 8.18
C ASP A 172 -9.56 -12.52 7.17
N ILE A 173 -8.37 -11.93 7.15
CA ILE A 173 -8.01 -10.89 6.17
C ILE A 173 -8.13 -11.41 4.74
N ALA A 174 -7.67 -12.63 4.47
CA ALA A 174 -7.74 -13.19 3.11
C ALA A 174 -9.19 -13.43 2.65
N VAL A 175 -10.07 -13.90 3.55
CA VAL A 175 -11.51 -14.06 3.27
C VAL A 175 -12.14 -12.70 3.00
N GLN A 176 -11.87 -11.68 3.82
CA GLN A 176 -12.38 -10.33 3.61
C GLN A 176 -11.88 -9.73 2.29
N CYS A 177 -10.63 -9.98 1.90
CA CYS A 177 -10.09 -9.56 0.61
C CYS A 177 -10.82 -10.25 -0.56
N LEU A 178 -11.12 -11.55 -0.45
CA LEU A 178 -11.89 -12.29 -1.46
C LEU A 178 -13.34 -11.80 -1.56
N GLU A 179 -13.99 -11.56 -0.43
CA GLU A 179 -15.35 -11.00 -0.38
C GLU A 179 -15.42 -9.66 -1.09
N ALA A 180 -14.53 -8.73 -0.74
CA ALA A 180 -14.50 -7.39 -1.35
C ALA A 180 -14.14 -7.41 -2.84
N LEU A 181 -13.35 -8.38 -3.30
CA LEU A 181 -13.01 -8.53 -4.72
C LEU A 181 -14.19 -9.07 -5.56
N LEU A 182 -15.10 -9.81 -4.95
CA LEU A 182 -16.22 -10.47 -5.62
C LEU A 182 -17.56 -9.71 -5.51
N ALA A 183 -17.60 -8.64 -4.71
CA ALA A 183 -18.77 -7.79 -4.50
C ALA A 183 -19.05 -6.90 -5.72
#